data_AF-A0AB39LDH9-F1
#
_entry.id   AF-A0AB39LDH9-F1
#
_cell.length_a   1.000
_cell.length_b   1.000
_cell.length_c   1.000
_cell.angle_alpha   90.00
_cell.angle_beta   90.00
_cell.angle_gamma   90.00
#
_symmetry.space_group_name_H-M   'P 1'
#
loop_
_entity.id
_entity.type
_entity.pdbx_description
1 polymer ?
#
loop_
_entity_poly.entity_id
_entity_poly.type
_entity_poly.pdbx_seq_one_letter_code
_entity_poly.pdbx_strand_id
1 'polypeptide(L)' 'MIQMIFNLSSHLLFIFFAYYLLLNLVRWEKFLKISAENAVKIRFLILMISVGIGFLASSFFISVYEMSRQLFIGNF' A
#
# COMPACT_ATOMS: atom_id res chain seq x y z
N MET A 1 -17.09 13.18 6.92
CA MET A 1 -15.99 13.74 6.10
C MET A 1 -14.61 13.39 6.66
N ILE A 2 -14.31 13.68 7.94
CA ILE A 2 -12.99 13.40 8.54
C ILE A 2 -12.58 11.92 8.42
N GLN A 3 -13.48 10.97 8.72
CA GLN A 3 -13.19 9.53 8.59
C GLN A 3 -12.86 9.12 7.13
N MET A 4 -13.56 9.69 6.14
CA MET A 4 -13.30 9.38 4.73
C MET A 4 -11.92 9.90 4.30
N ILE A 5 -11.56 11.11 4.72
CA ILE A 5 -10.25 11.70 4.44
C ILE A 5 -9.15 10.88 5.14
N PHE A 6 -9.36 10.49 6.39
CA PHE A 6 -8.45 9.62 7.14
C PHE A 6 -8.22 8.31 6.39
N ASN A 7 -9.28 7.56 6.06
CA ASN A 7 -9.17 6.29 5.35
C ASN A 7 -8.47 6.43 4.00
N LEU A 8 -8.87 7.41 3.18
CA LEU A 8 -8.24 7.66 1.89
C LEU A 8 -6.74 8.00 2.04
N SER A 9 -6.40 8.88 2.98
CA SER A 9 -5.01 9.27 3.24
C SER A 9 -4.17 8.09 3.73
N SER A 10 -4.73 7.21 4.57
CA SER A 10 -4.06 5.99 5.01
C SER A 10 -3.80 5.04 3.85
N HIS A 11 -4.80 4.81 2.98
CA HIS A 11 -4.58 3.99 1.78
C HIS A 11 -3.47 4.55 0.90
N LEU A 12 -3.52 5.85 0.58
CA LEU A 12 -2.50 6.49 -0.27
C LEU A 12 -1.10 6.41 0.35
N LEU A 13 -0.98 6.60 1.67
CA LEU A 13 0.29 6.51 2.39
C LEU A 13 0.90 5.11 2.32
N PHE A 14 0.11 4.07 2.57
CA PHE A 14 0.61 2.69 2.53
C PHE A 14 0.89 2.21 1.10
N ILE A 15 0.12 2.66 0.11
CA ILE A 15 0.43 2.41 -1.31
C ILE A 15 1.76 3.06 -1.68
N PHE A 16 2.00 4.30 -1.22
CA PHE A 16 3.29 4.97 -1.43
C PHE A 16 4.44 4.21 -0.76
N PHE A 17 4.28 3.74 0.47
CA PHE A 17 5.29 2.92 1.14
C PHE A 17 5.55 1.59 0.43
N ALA A 18 4.51 0.88 0.02
CA ALA A 18 4.64 -0.35 -0.75
C ALA A 18 5.39 -0.09 -2.07
N TYR A 19 5.05 0.98 -2.78
CA TYR A 19 5.73 1.39 -4.00
C TYR A 19 7.20 1.70 -3.78
N TYR A 20 7.50 2.51 -2.76
CA TYR A 20 8.87 2.86 -2.41
C TYR A 20 9.71 1.62 -2.08
N LEU A 21 9.18 0.69 -1.28
CA LEU A 21 9.87 -0.54 -0.92
C LEU A 21 10.05 -1.46 -2.13
N LEU A 22 9.01 -1.68 -2.93
CA LEU A 22 9.10 -2.52 -4.12
C LEU A 22 10.10 -1.93 -5.13
N LEU A 23 10.16 -0.61 -5.30
CA LEU A 23 11.06 0.01 -6.26
C LEU A 23 12.53 -0.01 -5.80
N ASN A 24 12.81 0.23 -4.50
CA ASN A 24 14.17 0.41 -4.00
C ASN A 24 14.78 -0.85 -3.38
N LEU A 25 13.96 -1.73 -2.82
CA LEU A 25 14.43 -2.92 -2.09
C LEU A 25 14.49 -4.17 -2.97
N VAL A 26 13.58 -4.30 -3.94
CA VAL A 26 13.50 -5.48 -4.80
C VAL A 26 14.43 -5.34 -6.00
N ARG A 27 15.31 -6.32 -6.18
CA ARG A 27 16.20 -6.42 -7.36
C ARG A 27 15.47 -6.99 -8.56
N TRP A 28 14.64 -6.19 -9.22
CA TRP A 28 13.82 -6.60 -10.38
C TRP A 28 14.62 -7.24 -11.52
N GLU A 29 15.90 -6.87 -11.68
CA GLU A 29 16.82 -7.48 -12.65
C GLU A 29 16.97 -8.99 -12.50
N LYS A 30 16.82 -9.51 -11.28
CA LYS A 30 16.90 -10.95 -11.00
C LYS A 30 15.60 -11.69 -11.31
N PHE A 31 14.47 -11.00 -11.34
CA PHE A 31 13.16 -11.58 -11.54
C PHE A 31 12.66 -11.42 -12.99
N LEU A 32 13.01 -10.30 -13.63
CA LEU A 32 12.52 -9.90 -14.94
C LEU A 32 13.69 -9.44 -15.81
N LYS A 33 13.65 -9.79 -17.10
CA LYS A 33 14.62 -9.31 -18.08
C LYS A 33 14.37 -7.83 -18.36
N ILE A 34 15.21 -6.97 -17.79
CA ILE A 34 15.12 -5.53 -17.99
C ILE A 34 15.70 -5.17 -19.37
N SER A 35 14.85 -4.58 -20.20
CA SER A 35 15.22 -3.89 -21.44
C SER A 35 14.65 -2.47 -21.40
N ALA A 36 15.14 -1.57 -22.25
CA ALA A 36 14.63 -0.20 -22.33
C ALA A 36 13.11 -0.15 -22.57
N GLU A 37 12.58 -1.09 -23.36
CA GLU A 37 11.16 -1.21 -23.65
C GLU A 37 10.34 -1.75 -22.46
N ASN A 38 10.93 -2.69 -21.70
CA ASN A 38 10.24 -3.32 -20.57
C ASN A 38 10.32 -2.51 -19.27
N ALA A 39 11.24 -1.54 -19.17
CA ALA A 39 11.41 -0.73 -17.97
C ALA A 39 10.12 -0.02 -17.53
N VAL A 40 9.36 0.54 -18.47
CA VAL A 40 8.07 1.19 -18.18
C VAL A 40 7.02 0.17 -17.74
N LYS A 41 6.95 -0.99 -18.43
CA LYS A 41 6.03 -2.09 -18.10
C LYS A 41 6.29 -2.61 -16.68
N ILE A 42 7.56 -2.73 -16.29
CA ILE A 42 7.97 -3.14 -14.93
C ILE A 42 7.53 -2.10 -13.88
N ARG A 43 7.75 -0.81 -14.13
CA ARG A 43 7.29 0.26 -13.21
C ARG A 43 5.77 0.24 -13.03
N PHE A 44 5.03 -0.03 -14.10
CA PHE A 44 3.57 -0.18 -14.02
C PHE A 44 3.15 -1.41 -13.22
N LEU A 45 3.83 -2.55 -13.42
CA LEU A 45 3.61 -3.75 -12.62
C LEU A 45 3.86 -3.49 -11.12
N ILE A 46 4.98 -2.82 -10.80
CA ILE A 46 5.29 -2.41 -9.43
C ILE A 46 4.15 -1.57 -8.85
N LEU A 47 3.64 -0.58 -9.60
CA LEU A 47 2.52 0.25 -9.17
C LEU A 47 1.26 -0.59 -8.87
N MET A 48 0.89 -1.53 -9.75
CA MET A 48 -0.26 -2.42 -9.53
C MET A 48 -0.10 -3.26 -8.26
N ILE A 49 1.07 -3.86 -8.06
CA ILE A 49 1.37 -4.64 -6.85
C ILE A 49 1.31 -3.74 -5.60
N SER A 50 1.82 -2.51 -5.70
CA SER A 50 1.83 -1.53 -4.62
C SER A 50 0.43 -1.14 -4.19
N VAL A 51 -0.49 -0.95 -5.15
CA VAL A 51 -1.90 -0.68 -4.86
C VAL A 51 -2.50 -1.85 -4.09
N GLY A 52 -2.30 -3.08 -4.54
CA GLY A 52 -2.83 -4.27 -3.87
C GLY A 52 -2.29 -4.43 -2.44
N ILE A 53 -0.96 -4.48 -2.28
CA ILE A 53 -0.32 -4.70 -0.97
C ILE A 53 -0.56 -3.51 -0.04
N GLY A 54 -0.40 -2.28 -0.54
CA GLY A 54 -0.62 -1.06 0.24
C GLY A 54 -2.07 -0.92 0.71
N PHE A 55 -3.05 -1.27 -0.14
CA PHE A 55 -4.46 -1.30 0.25
C PHE A 55 -4.74 -2.35 1.34
N LEU A 56 -4.22 -3.57 1.19
CA LEU A 56 -4.39 -4.63 2.20
C LEU A 56 -3.77 -4.24 3.55
N ALA A 57 -2.53 -3.71 3.52
CA ALA A 57 -1.83 -3.29 4.72
C ALA A 57 -2.58 -2.13 5.42
N SER A 58 -2.95 -1.07 4.69
CA SER A 58 -3.72 0.03 5.27
C SER A 58 -5.08 -0.42 5.82
N SER A 59 -5.77 -1.33 5.13
CA SER A 59 -7.04 -1.89 5.60
C SER A 59 -6.87 -2.59 6.95
N PHE A 60 -5.82 -3.39 7.12
CA PHE A 60 -5.48 -4.01 8.40
C PHE A 60 -5.27 -2.96 9.51
N PHE A 61 -4.47 -1.93 9.26
CA PHE A 61 -4.23 -0.88 10.25
C PHE A 61 -5.49 -0.07 10.60
N ILE A 62 -6.34 0.22 9.61
CA ILE A 62 -7.64 0.88 9.84
C ILE A 62 -8.53 -0.01 10.71
N SER A 63 -8.61 -1.32 10.45
CA SER A 63 -9.39 -2.24 11.27
C SER A 63 -8.89 -2.32 12.71
N VAL A 64 -7.57 -2.36 12.93
CA VAL A 64 -6.97 -2.32 14.28
C VAL A 64 -7.33 -1.03 14.99
N TYR A 65 -7.29 0.09 14.28
CA TYR A 65 -7.66 1.39 14.82
C TYR A 65 -9.14 1.48 15.19
N GLU A 66 -10.03 0.97 14.34
CA GLU A 66 -11.48 0.94 14.61
C GLU A 66 -11.82 0.03 15.78
N MET A 67 -11.22 -1.16 15.85
CA MET A 67 -11.33 -2.07 16.99
C MET A 67 -10.86 -1.41 18.29
N SER A 68 -9.71 -0.74 18.25
CA SER A 68 -9.17 -0.01 19.40
C SER A 68 -10.12 1.10 19.83
N ARG A 69 -10.67 1.86 18.88
CA ARG A 69 -11.64 2.93 19.16
C ARG A 69 -12.91 2.39 19.82
N GLN A 70 -13.43 1.25 19.35
CA GLN A 70 -14.60 0.59 19.94
C GLN A 70 -14.32 0.13 21.39
N LEU A 71 -13.14 -0.48 21.62
CA LEU A 71 -12.66 -0.86 22.95
C LEU A 71 -12.66 0.32 23.94
N PHE A 72 -12.08 1.45 23.54
CA PHE A 72 -11.95 2.63 24.41
C PHE A 72 -13.27 3.36 24.67
N ILE A 73 -14.22 3.30 23.74
CA ILE A 73 -15.54 3.94 23.89
C ILE A 73 -16.52 3.06 24.69
N GLY A 74 -16.19 1.78 24.90
CA GLY A 74 -17.01 0.84 25.69
C GLY A 74 -18.26 0.34 24.95
N ASN A 75 -18.32 0.54 23.62
CA ASN A 75 -19.39 0.00 22.78
C ASN A 75 -18.99 -1.42 22.34
N PHE A 76 -19.40 -2.43 23.12
CA PHE A 76 -19.39 -3.84 22.75
C PHE A 76 -20.81 -4.37 22.59
#